data_AF-A0A2A8CWG6-F1
#
_entry.id   AF-A0A2A8CWG6-F1
#
_cell.length_a   1.000
_cell.length_b   1.000
_cell.length_c   1.000
_cell.angle_alpha   90.00
_cell.angle_beta   90.00
_cell.angle_gamma   90.00
#
_symmetry.space_group_name_H-M   'P 1'
#
loop_
_entity.id
_entity.type
_entity.pdbx_description
1 polymer ?
#
loop_
_entity_poly.entity_id
_entity_poly.type
_entity_poly.pdbx_seq_one_letter_code
_entity_poly.pdbx_strand_id
1 'polypeptide(L)' 'MAGPKEQQAKGNWKQLKGKIKEAWGVLTDDDLDRYEGKRDQLEGHIQEKTGESREKIRKKLDRMSTRR' A
#
# COMPACT_ATOMS: atom_id res chain seq x y z
N MET A 1 2.92 -28.85 6.21
CA MET A 1 2.20 -27.88 7.08
C MET A 1 2.42 -26.49 6.50
N ALA A 2 1.50 -26.00 5.65
CA ALA A 2 1.56 -24.63 5.15
C ALA A 2 1.13 -23.70 6.30
N GLY A 3 2.05 -22.86 6.78
CA GLY A 3 1.81 -22.00 7.93
C GLY A 3 0.69 -20.99 7.67
N PRO A 4 -0.16 -20.68 8.66
CA PRO A 4 -1.28 -19.76 8.51
C PRO A 4 -0.75 -18.31 8.53
N LYS A 5 -0.20 -17.82 7.41
CA LYS A 5 0.28 -16.42 7.32
C LYS A 5 -0.28 -15.61 6.14
N GLU A 6 -1.14 -16.20 5.32
CA GLU A 6 -1.62 -15.52 4.10
C GLU A 6 -2.98 -14.82 4.27
N GLN A 7 -3.75 -15.13 5.33
CA GLN A 7 -5.10 -14.58 5.49
C GLN A 7 -5.15 -13.18 6.14
N GLN A 8 -4.09 -12.75 6.83
CA GLN A 8 -4.07 -11.46 7.52
C GLN A 8 -3.79 -10.27 6.59
N ALA A 9 -3.18 -10.50 5.43
CA ALA A 9 -2.81 -9.43 4.49
C ALA A 9 -4.03 -8.83 3.75
N LYS A 10 -5.02 -9.66 3.40
CA LYS A 10 -6.20 -9.23 2.60
C LYS A 10 -7.20 -8.40 3.41
N GLY A 11 -7.47 -8.76 4.66
CA GLY A 11 -8.39 -8.00 5.52
C GLY A 11 -7.90 -6.59 5.88
N ASN A 12 -6.59 -6.35 5.84
CA ASN A 12 -5.98 -5.07 6.19
C ASN A 12 -5.82 -4.12 4.99
N TRP A 13 -5.92 -4.63 3.75
CA TRP A 13 -5.70 -3.83 2.53
C TRP A 13 -6.74 -2.72 2.37
N LYS A 14 -8.02 -3.03 2.62
CA LYS A 14 -9.12 -2.05 2.49
C LYS A 14 -8.95 -0.81 3.39
N GLN A 15 -8.39 -0.98 4.59
CA GLN A 15 -8.07 0.14 5.47
C GLN A 15 -6.79 0.87 5.04
N LEU A 16 -5.80 0.10 4.59
CA LEU A 16 -4.54 0.64 4.08
C LEU A 16 -4.82 1.54 2.85
N LYS A 17 -5.61 1.10 1.88
CA LYS A 17 -5.93 1.88 0.68
C LYS A 17 -6.64 3.20 0.99
N GLY A 18 -7.51 3.24 1.99
CA GLY A 18 -8.10 4.50 2.49
C GLY A 18 -7.02 5.50 2.93
N LYS A 19 -6.09 5.06 3.78
CA LYS A 19 -4.97 5.89 4.26
C LYS A 19 -4.02 6.31 3.13
N ILE A 20 -3.76 5.41 2.18
CA ILE A 20 -2.93 5.68 1.00
C ILE A 20 -3.60 6.77 0.16
N LYS A 21 -4.90 6.64 -0.14
CA LYS A 21 -5.67 7.63 -0.89
C LYS A 21 -5.68 8.99 -0.19
N GLU A 22 -5.86 9.04 1.13
CA GLU A 22 -5.76 10.28 1.90
C GLU A 22 -4.36 10.90 1.85
N ALA A 23 -3.31 10.07 1.89
CA ALA A 23 -1.91 10.52 1.90
C ALA A 23 -1.39 10.98 0.53
N TRP A 24 -1.99 10.49 -0.55
CA TRP A 24 -1.59 10.73 -1.94
C TRP A 24 -2.84 10.87 -2.81
N GLY A 25 -3.65 11.91 -2.59
CA GLY A 25 -4.97 12.12 -3.25
C GLY A 25 -5.02 12.03 -4.79
N VAL A 26 -3.88 11.84 -5.46
CA VAL A 26 -3.73 11.46 -6.87
C VAL A 26 -4.06 9.99 -7.17
N LEU A 27 -4.02 9.11 -6.16
CA LEU A 27 -4.28 7.67 -6.31
C LEU A 27 -5.76 7.37 -6.12
N THR A 28 -6.34 6.58 -7.02
CA THR A 28 -7.72 6.13 -6.90
C THR A 28 -7.83 4.77 -6.22
N ASP A 29 -9.03 4.42 -5.75
CA ASP A 29 -9.26 3.09 -5.16
C ASP A 29 -8.96 1.97 -6.18
N ASP A 30 -9.29 2.18 -7.46
CA ASP A 30 -9.02 1.24 -8.56
C ASP A 30 -7.52 1.04 -8.80
N ASP A 31 -6.74 2.12 -8.78
CA ASP A 31 -5.28 2.03 -8.88
C ASP A 31 -4.73 1.15 -7.75
N LEU A 32 -5.16 1.41 -6.51
CA LEU A 32 -4.69 0.67 -5.34
C LEU A 32 -5.13 -0.78 -5.34
N ASP A 33 -6.35 -1.09 -5.81
CA ASP A 33 -6.85 -2.46 -5.87
C ASP A 33 -5.99 -3.34 -6.81
N ARG A 34 -5.55 -2.78 -7.95
CA ARG A 34 -4.67 -3.46 -8.91
C ARG A 34 -3.29 -3.82 -8.34
N TYR A 35 -2.85 -3.09 -7.30
CA TYR A 35 -1.59 -3.30 -6.62
C TYR A 35 -1.76 -4.04 -5.27
N GLU A 36 -2.93 -4.59 -4.97
CA GLU A 36 -3.12 -5.43 -3.79
C GLU A 36 -2.11 -6.60 -3.79
N GLY A 37 -1.33 -6.71 -2.72
CA GLY A 37 -0.27 -7.72 -2.60
C GLY A 37 1.01 -7.42 -3.43
N LYS A 38 1.01 -6.38 -4.27
CA LYS A 38 2.15 -5.98 -5.12
C LYS A 38 2.78 -4.67 -4.64
N ARG A 39 3.32 -4.68 -3.41
CA ARG A 39 3.89 -3.47 -2.78
C ARG A 39 4.97 -2.78 -3.62
N ASP A 40 5.90 -3.53 -4.22
CA ASP A 40 6.97 -2.93 -5.03
C ASP A 40 6.44 -2.17 -6.26
N GLN A 41 5.40 -2.72 -6.91
CA GLN A 41 4.73 -2.06 -8.04
C GLN A 41 3.94 -0.83 -7.60
N LEU A 42 3.27 -0.90 -6.45
CA LEU A 42 2.62 0.27 -5.86
C LEU A 42 3.64 1.37 -5.58
N GLU A 43 4.78 1.04 -4.98
CA GLU A 43 5.84 2.01 -4.68
C GLU A 43 6.36 2.70 -5.94
N GLY A 44 6.57 1.95 -7.03
CA GLY A 44 6.93 2.51 -8.34
C GLY A 44 5.86 3.45 -8.88
N HIS A 45 4.59 3.02 -8.85
CA HIS A 45 3.48 3.84 -9.33
C HIS A 45 3.30 5.15 -8.53
N ILE A 46 3.40 5.07 -7.21
CA ILE A 46 3.35 6.25 -6.34
C ILE A 46 4.53 7.18 -6.65
N GLN A 47 5.73 6.63 -6.84
CA GLN A 47 6.91 7.41 -7.21
C GLN A 47 6.69 8.15 -8.55
N GLU A 48 6.13 7.49 -9.56
CA GLU A 48 5.85 8.10 -10.86
C GLU A 48 4.77 9.20 -10.77
N LYS A 49 3.73 8.99 -9.96
CA LYS A 49 2.62 9.95 -9.80
C LYS A 49 2.97 11.17 -8.94
N THR A 50 3.78 10.96 -7.91
CA THR A 50 4.04 11.96 -6.85
C THR A 50 5.44 12.56 -6.90
N GLY A 51 6.37 11.91 -7.60
CA GLY A 51 7.79 12.25 -7.57
C GLY A 51 8.49 11.95 -6.24
N GLU A 52 7.81 11.32 -5.26
CA GLU A 52 8.42 10.99 -3.97
C GLU A 52 9.43 9.84 -4.09
N SER A 53 10.51 9.92 -3.30
CA SER A 53 11.50 8.84 -3.23
C SER A 53 10.88 7.56 -2.68
N ARG A 54 11.29 6.40 -3.23
CA ARG A 54 10.84 5.08 -2.76
C ARG A 54 10.97 4.91 -1.25
N GLU A 55 12.04 5.40 -0.62
CA GLU A 55 12.20 5.31 0.83
C GLU A 55 11.06 6.00 1.60
N LYS A 56 10.65 7.19 1.15
CA LYS A 56 9.59 7.96 1.79
C LYS A 56 8.24 7.26 1.64
N ILE A 57 7.99 6.70 0.46
CA ILE A 57 6.79 5.93 0.16
C ILE A 57 6.74 4.68 1.03
N ARG A 58 7.83 3.91 1.06
CA ARG A 58 7.97 2.71 1.90
C ARG A 58 7.73 3.00 3.38
N LYS A 59 8.34 4.06 3.92
CA LYS A 59 8.11 4.49 5.32
C LYS A 59 6.64 4.83 5.58
N LYS A 60 5.97 5.54 4.65
CA LYS A 60 4.54 5.85 4.77
C LYS A 60 3.71 4.57 4.78
N LEU A 61 3.95 3.66 3.83
CA LEU A 61 3.23 2.38 3.71
C LEU A 61 3.43 1.50 4.95
N ASP A 62 4.66 1.41 5.46
CA ASP A 62 4.99 0.67 6.67
C ASP A 62 4.27 1.23 7.90
N ARG A 63 4.27 2.57 8.05
CA ARG A 63 3.53 3.27 9.12
C ARG A 63 2.02 3.01 9.05
N MET A 64 1.46 2.89 7.85
CA MET A 64 0.03 2.63 7.67
C MET A 64 -0.34 1.15 7.87
N SER A 65 0.56 0.23 7.48
CA SER A 65 0.40 -1.22 7.61
C SER A 65 0.60 -1.71 9.04
N THR A 66 1.42 -1.01 9.83
CA THR A 66 1.60 -1.28 11.26
C THR A 66 0.34 -0.85 12.01
N ARG A 67 -0.55 -1.82 12.19
CA ARG A 67 -1.51 -1.80 13.30
C ARG A 67 -0.72 -2.33 14.50
N ARG A 68 -0.47 -1.49 15.52
CA ARG A 68 -0.09 -2.01 16.84
C ARG A 68 -1.21 -2.92 17.35
#